data_AF-A0A947HHI5-F1
#
_entry.id   AF-A0A947HHI5-F1
#
_cell.length_a   1.000
_cell.length_b   1.000
_cell.length_c   1.000
_cell.angle_alpha   90.00
_cell.angle_beta   90.00
_cell.angle_gamma   90.00
#
_symmetry.space_group_name_H-M   'P 1'
#
loop_
_entity.id
_entity.type
_entity.pdbx_description
1 polymer ?
#
loop_
_entity_poly.entity_id
_entity_poly.type
_entity_poly.pdbx_seq_one_letter_code
_entity_poly.pdbx_strand_id
1 'polypeptide(L)'
;MTRRPLSALIATLLAAPAVLASRPPPESALSQRFDDVQADIDAVRLLVAKLKGKAKVTSEVKARLERTIMELEALEADTRPDKTCPPSTPCPVCPPTSPCPPAPEANRQPPKPEVMALINGASNLCLGVKGGHQHRAGAGIELVPCLGERGERPLDHQWTVVPAAPGFEFVRNEASGLCLGVRGVDQAGMMAEAEVFDCNAAGQDQRLDNQWTIASSGRGAMQLRNRVSGLCLSVQGADRHGIGSAGLLDRCDGPRNGKDSQWEAVPFAALMPSLVVRPVPTAPAPPPRIEPISAADLSKILKTVEAQSFAAEKMRVLKMALEGKPVTVGQVRTVLGQFSFSAEQLDVVRLLNPTIVDKDFRYQLFEAFTFDTDKAALEAILK
;
A
#
# COMPACT_ATOMS: atom_id res chain seq x y z
N MET A 1 5.48 19.75 -48.42
CA MET A 1 5.69 18.67 -47.43
C MET A 1 7.12 18.75 -46.91
N THR A 2 7.32 19.39 -45.76
CA THR A 2 8.62 19.71 -45.18
C THR A 2 9.28 18.46 -44.57
N ARG A 3 10.43 18.05 -45.12
CA ARG A 3 11.23 16.92 -44.60
C ARG A 3 11.77 17.28 -43.22
N ARG A 4 11.39 16.51 -42.19
CA ARG A 4 12.03 16.60 -40.86
C ARG A 4 13.50 16.14 -40.97
N PRO A 5 14.46 16.86 -40.36
CA PRO A 5 15.86 16.45 -40.36
C PRO A 5 16.02 15.12 -39.58
N LEU A 6 16.86 14.23 -40.09
CA LEU A 6 17.11 12.88 -39.55
C LEU A 6 17.47 12.89 -38.05
N SER A 7 18.11 13.96 -37.60
CA SER A 7 18.48 14.22 -36.20
C SER A 7 17.25 14.33 -35.28
N ALA A 8 16.14 14.89 -35.77
CA ALA A 8 14.91 15.02 -35.00
C ALA A 8 14.20 13.66 -34.86
N LEU A 9 14.30 12.78 -35.86
CA LEU A 9 13.73 11.43 -35.79
C LEU A 9 14.46 10.55 -34.75
N ILE A 10 15.79 10.67 -34.68
CA ILE A 10 16.63 9.97 -33.70
C ILE A 10 16.35 10.46 -32.28
N ALA A 11 16.12 11.77 -32.10
CA ALA A 11 15.73 12.33 -30.81
C ALA A 11 14.33 11.89 -30.36
N THR A 12 13.36 11.73 -31.27
CA THR A 12 12.01 11.23 -30.92
C THR A 12 12.04 9.74 -30.54
N LEU A 13 12.86 8.92 -31.20
CA LEU A 13 13.04 7.50 -30.85
C LEU A 13 13.77 7.29 -29.51
N LEU A 14 14.68 8.20 -29.14
CA LEU A 14 15.36 8.18 -27.84
C LEU A 14 14.55 8.80 -26.69
N ALA A 15 13.36 9.36 -26.97
CA ALA A 15 12.52 10.07 -26.01
C ALA A 15 11.12 9.46 -25.84
N ALA A 16 10.92 8.18 -26.17
CA ALA A 16 9.66 7.50 -25.91
C ALA A 16 9.42 7.43 -24.38
N PRO A 17 8.31 7.99 -23.86
CA PRO A 17 8.09 8.06 -22.42
C PRO A 17 7.67 6.71 -21.86
N ALA A 18 8.25 6.38 -20.71
CA ALA A 18 7.69 5.44 -19.76
C ALA A 18 6.28 5.89 -19.37
N VAL A 19 5.26 5.18 -19.86
CA VAL A 19 3.89 5.26 -19.33
C VAL A 19 3.39 3.84 -19.11
N LEU A 20 3.76 3.25 -17.98
CA LEU A 20 3.15 2.02 -17.47
C LEU A 20 3.09 2.06 -15.94
N ALA A 21 2.08 2.74 -15.40
CA ALA A 21 1.63 2.51 -14.04
C ALA A 21 0.15 2.89 -13.89
N SER A 22 -0.75 1.96 -14.22
CA SER A 22 -1.98 1.66 -13.45
C SER A 22 -2.91 0.71 -14.20
N ARG A 23 -3.27 -0.40 -13.53
CA ARG A 23 -4.25 -1.48 -13.88
C ARG A 23 -3.91 -2.45 -15.02
N PRO A 24 -4.20 -3.76 -14.86
CA PRO A 24 -4.06 -4.73 -15.95
C PRO A 24 -5.16 -4.50 -16.99
N PRO A 25 -4.83 -4.38 -18.29
CA PRO A 25 -5.83 -4.23 -19.34
C PRO A 25 -6.40 -5.60 -19.78
N PRO A 26 -7.58 -5.64 -20.41
CA PRO A 26 -8.17 -6.86 -20.96
C PRO A 26 -7.31 -7.46 -22.09
N GLU A 27 -7.40 -8.78 -22.26
CA GLU A 27 -6.60 -9.64 -23.14
C GLU A 27 -6.48 -9.15 -24.61
N SER A 28 -7.50 -8.43 -25.11
CA SER A 28 -7.50 -7.83 -26.45
C SER A 28 -6.48 -6.69 -26.62
N ALA A 29 -6.11 -6.00 -25.53
CA ALA A 29 -5.12 -4.93 -25.56
C ALA A 29 -3.68 -5.45 -25.60
N LEU A 30 -3.44 -6.72 -25.24
CA LEU A 30 -2.13 -7.37 -25.32
C LEU A 30 -1.78 -7.73 -26.76
N SER A 31 -2.73 -8.30 -27.52
CA SER A 31 -2.52 -8.63 -28.94
C SER A 31 -2.21 -7.38 -29.78
N GLN A 32 -2.92 -6.28 -29.54
CA GLN A 32 -2.69 -5.03 -30.26
C GLN A 32 -1.34 -4.39 -29.91
N ARG A 33 -0.86 -4.56 -28.67
CA ARG A 33 0.48 -4.13 -28.25
C ARG A 33 1.59 -4.96 -28.91
N PHE A 34 1.37 -6.24 -29.17
CA PHE A 34 2.33 -7.07 -29.91
C PHE A 34 2.47 -6.62 -31.36
N ASP A 35 1.37 -6.32 -32.03
CA ASP A 35 1.38 -5.83 -33.41
C ASP A 35 2.10 -4.47 -33.52
N ASP A 36 1.90 -3.58 -32.55
CA ASP A 36 2.58 -2.28 -32.47
C ASP A 36 4.11 -2.45 -32.27
N VAL A 37 4.54 -3.36 -31.37
CA VAL A 37 5.97 -3.65 -31.15
C VAL A 37 6.60 -4.28 -32.39
N GLN A 38 5.89 -5.17 -33.09
CA GLN A 38 6.39 -5.78 -34.33
C GLN A 38 6.58 -4.73 -35.43
N ALA A 39 5.65 -3.78 -35.54
CA ALA A 39 5.74 -2.66 -36.47
C ALA A 39 6.96 -1.75 -36.17
N ASP A 40 7.25 -1.50 -34.89
CA ASP A 40 8.42 -0.74 -34.47
C ASP A 40 9.74 -1.48 -34.79
N ILE A 41 9.79 -2.81 -34.58
CA ILE A 41 10.95 -3.65 -34.96
C ILE A 41 11.21 -3.55 -36.47
N ASP A 42 10.17 -3.66 -37.30
CA ASP A 42 10.31 -3.60 -38.75
C ASP A 42 10.70 -2.20 -39.24
N ALA A 43 10.22 -1.14 -38.59
CA ALA A 43 10.65 0.23 -38.85
C ALA A 43 12.14 0.43 -38.55
N VAL A 44 12.65 -0.14 -37.45
CA VAL A 44 14.08 -0.09 -37.09
C VAL A 44 14.92 -0.89 -38.08
N ARG A 45 14.49 -2.09 -38.49
CA ARG A 45 15.18 -2.89 -39.52
C ARG A 45 15.28 -2.15 -40.86
N LEU A 46 14.20 -1.47 -41.28
CA LEU A 46 14.20 -0.65 -42.49
C LEU A 46 15.17 0.54 -42.38
N LEU A 47 15.29 1.12 -41.18
CA LEU A 47 16.25 2.20 -40.91
C LEU A 47 17.70 1.69 -41.01
N VAL A 48 18.01 0.55 -40.40
CA VAL A 48 19.33 -0.12 -40.51
C VAL A 48 19.68 -0.39 -41.97
N ALA A 49 18.74 -0.93 -42.75
CA ALA A 49 18.94 -1.20 -44.17
C ALA A 49 19.23 0.07 -44.98
N LYS A 50 18.53 1.18 -44.70
CA LYS A 50 18.75 2.49 -45.36
C LYS A 50 20.06 3.18 -44.97
N LEU A 51 20.65 2.79 -43.84
CA LEU A 51 21.94 3.31 -43.36
C LEU A 51 23.12 2.50 -43.91
N LYS A 52 22.88 1.28 -44.40
CA LYS A 52 23.87 0.41 -45.04
C LYS A 52 24.37 1.08 -46.34
N GLY A 53 25.60 1.63 -46.30
CA GLY A 53 26.25 2.31 -47.44
C GLY A 53 26.45 3.82 -47.28
N LYS A 54 26.00 4.45 -46.19
CA LYS A 54 26.26 5.87 -45.92
C LYS A 54 27.51 6.01 -45.04
N ALA A 55 28.62 6.45 -45.66
CA ALA A 55 29.97 6.52 -45.09
C ALA A 55 30.15 7.37 -43.80
N LYS A 56 29.09 8.05 -43.32
CA LYS A 56 29.13 8.91 -42.12
C LYS A 56 28.43 8.32 -40.89
N VAL A 57 27.87 7.12 -40.98
CA VAL A 57 27.31 6.43 -39.81
C VAL A 57 28.45 5.68 -39.15
N THR A 58 28.92 6.18 -38.00
CA THR A 58 29.96 5.52 -37.22
C THR A 58 29.53 4.09 -36.88
N SER A 59 30.47 3.15 -36.90
CA SER A 59 30.28 1.74 -36.53
C SER A 59 29.54 1.59 -35.20
N GLU A 60 29.69 2.57 -34.31
CA GLU A 60 29.03 2.66 -33.02
C GLU A 60 27.51 2.85 -33.09
N VAL A 61 27.00 3.69 -34.01
CA VAL A 61 25.55 3.87 -34.20
C VAL A 61 24.93 2.61 -34.80
N LYS A 62 25.63 1.96 -35.73
CA LYS A 62 25.22 0.67 -36.30
C LYS A 62 25.16 -0.42 -35.22
N ALA A 63 26.20 -0.53 -34.39
CA ALA A 63 26.27 -1.51 -33.31
C ALA A 63 25.18 -1.29 -32.25
N ARG A 64 24.86 -0.03 -31.94
CA ARG A 64 23.80 0.31 -30.98
C ARG A 64 22.41 -0.06 -31.52
N LEU A 65 22.17 0.17 -32.81
CA LEU A 65 20.91 -0.19 -33.47
C LEU A 65 20.74 -1.72 -33.62
N GLU A 66 21.82 -2.44 -33.93
CA GLU A 66 21.83 -3.91 -33.98
C GLU A 66 21.60 -4.52 -32.58
N ARG A 67 22.13 -3.89 -31.51
CA ARG A 67 21.86 -4.33 -30.13
C ARG A 67 20.40 -4.15 -29.72
N THR A 68 19.79 -3.00 -30.07
CA THR A 68 18.36 -2.76 -29.80
C THR A 68 17.46 -3.74 -30.55
N ILE A 69 17.82 -4.14 -31.79
CA ILE A 69 17.07 -5.19 -32.51
C ILE A 69 17.14 -6.52 -31.76
N MET A 70 18.32 -6.93 -31.27
CA MET A 70 18.45 -8.18 -30.52
C MET A 70 17.67 -8.16 -29.19
N GLU A 71 17.67 -7.03 -28.48
CA GLU A 71 16.91 -6.87 -27.23
C GLU A 71 15.39 -6.97 -27.47
N LEU A 72 14.90 -6.34 -28.54
CA LEU A 72 13.48 -6.41 -28.91
C LEU A 72 13.06 -7.81 -29.40
N GLU A 73 13.92 -8.50 -30.16
CA GLU A 73 13.67 -9.88 -30.60
C GLU A 73 13.66 -10.87 -29.42
N ALA A 74 14.53 -10.66 -28.43
CA ALA A 74 14.53 -11.47 -27.20
C ALA A 74 13.26 -11.25 -26.36
N LEU A 75 12.79 -10.00 -26.26
CA LEU A 75 11.53 -9.68 -25.60
C LEU A 75 10.32 -10.31 -26.30
N GLU A 76 10.30 -10.34 -27.64
CA GLU A 76 9.24 -11.02 -28.42
C GLU A 76 9.26 -12.54 -28.21
N ALA A 77 10.45 -13.16 -28.16
CA ALA A 77 10.60 -14.59 -27.99
C ALA A 77 10.09 -15.09 -26.62
N ASP A 78 10.27 -14.29 -25.57
CA ASP A 78 9.87 -14.64 -24.19
C ASP A 78 8.38 -14.42 -23.92
N THR A 79 7.71 -13.64 -24.78
CA THR A 79 6.31 -13.23 -24.58
C THR A 79 5.34 -13.82 -25.61
N ARG A 80 5.83 -14.55 -26.62
CA ARG A 80 4.99 -15.25 -27.59
C ARG A 80 4.36 -16.50 -26.92
N PRO A 81 3.02 -16.60 -26.82
CA PRO A 81 2.37 -17.83 -26.38
C PRO A 81 2.73 -18.96 -27.36
N ASP A 82 3.13 -20.09 -26.79
CA ASP A 82 3.66 -21.27 -27.49
C ASP A 82 2.78 -21.67 -28.69
N LYS A 83 3.32 -21.55 -29.90
CA LYS A 83 2.64 -21.87 -31.17
C LYS A 83 2.58 -23.37 -31.46
N THR A 84 2.84 -24.24 -30.47
CA THR A 84 2.90 -25.69 -30.69
C THR A 84 1.57 -26.44 -30.55
N CYS A 85 0.43 -25.76 -30.38
CA CYS A 85 -0.86 -26.41 -30.57
C CYS A 85 -1.28 -26.38 -32.06
N PRO A 86 -1.29 -27.52 -32.78
CA PRO A 86 -1.83 -27.58 -34.13
C PRO A 86 -3.35 -27.34 -34.14
N PRO A 87 -3.91 -26.73 -35.21
CA PRO A 87 -5.31 -26.41 -35.28
C PRO A 87 -6.17 -27.67 -35.53
N SER A 88 -7.22 -27.80 -34.72
CA SER A 88 -8.42 -28.63 -34.95
C SER A 88 -8.19 -30.12 -35.21
N THR A 89 -8.16 -30.92 -34.15
CA THR A 89 -8.69 -32.28 -34.18
C THR A 89 -9.79 -32.37 -33.11
N PRO A 90 -11.00 -32.90 -33.40
CA PRO A 90 -12.02 -33.08 -32.38
C PRO A 90 -11.47 -34.01 -31.31
N CYS A 91 -11.60 -33.63 -30.04
CA CYS A 91 -11.27 -34.51 -28.92
C CYS A 91 -12.00 -35.85 -29.11
N PRO A 92 -11.30 -37.01 -29.06
CA PRO A 92 -12.00 -38.28 -29.10
C PRO A 92 -12.90 -38.36 -27.86
N VAL A 93 -14.18 -38.63 -28.10
CA VAL A 93 -15.15 -38.94 -27.05
C VAL A 93 -14.58 -40.09 -26.22
N CYS A 94 -14.17 -39.82 -24.98
CA CYS A 94 -13.72 -40.87 -24.08
C CYS A 94 -14.89 -41.80 -23.74
N PRO A 95 -14.76 -43.12 -23.88
CA PRO A 95 -15.73 -44.07 -23.34
C PRO A 95 -15.70 -44.03 -21.80
N PRO A 96 -16.85 -44.28 -21.13
CA PRO A 96 -17.06 -43.92 -19.74
C PRO A 96 -16.53 -44.98 -18.75
N THR A 97 -15.25 -45.37 -18.80
CA THR A 97 -14.69 -46.33 -17.83
C THR A 97 -13.19 -46.22 -17.53
N SER A 98 -12.49 -45.11 -17.81
CA SER A 98 -11.09 -44.96 -17.35
C SER A 98 -10.75 -43.54 -16.89
N PRO A 99 -10.03 -43.38 -15.75
CA PRO A 99 -9.63 -42.07 -15.26
C PRO A 99 -8.56 -41.47 -16.19
N CYS A 100 -8.77 -40.21 -16.60
CA CYS A 100 -7.79 -39.46 -17.38
C CYS A 100 -6.47 -39.31 -16.59
N PRO A 101 -5.30 -39.45 -17.22
CA PRO A 101 -4.04 -39.09 -16.60
C PRO A 101 -4.03 -37.58 -16.28
N PRO A 102 -3.40 -37.14 -15.17
CA PRO A 102 -3.35 -35.72 -14.81
C PRO A 102 -2.61 -34.92 -15.89
N ALA A 103 -3.09 -33.71 -16.16
CA ALA A 103 -2.50 -32.80 -17.13
C ALA A 103 -1.00 -32.52 -16.81
N PRO A 104 -0.15 -32.33 -17.84
CA PRO A 104 1.27 -32.06 -17.64
C PRO A 104 1.49 -30.80 -16.80
N GLU A 105 2.42 -30.90 -15.86
CA GLU A 105 2.68 -29.97 -14.75
C GLU A 105 3.20 -28.57 -15.18
N ALA A 106 3.33 -28.34 -16.48
CA ALA A 106 3.94 -27.15 -17.07
C ALA A 106 3.06 -25.87 -17.05
N ASN A 107 1.78 -25.95 -16.67
CA ASN A 107 0.87 -24.80 -16.68
C ASN A 107 0.42 -24.35 -15.27
N ARG A 108 1.13 -24.77 -14.21
CA ARG A 108 0.93 -24.19 -12.88
C ARG A 108 1.78 -22.93 -12.78
N GLN A 109 1.12 -21.78 -12.75
CA GLN A 109 1.76 -20.52 -12.39
C GLN A 109 2.49 -20.72 -11.06
N PRO A 110 3.78 -20.38 -10.94
CA PRO A 110 4.53 -20.61 -9.72
C PRO A 110 3.79 -19.93 -8.55
N PRO A 111 3.76 -20.57 -7.37
CA PRO A 111 3.08 -20.01 -6.22
C PRO A 111 3.59 -18.58 -6.00
N LYS A 112 2.67 -17.63 -5.83
CA LYS A 112 3.01 -16.24 -5.54
C LYS A 112 3.95 -16.22 -4.33
N PRO A 113 5.07 -15.48 -4.37
CA PRO A 113 5.98 -15.37 -3.23
C PRO A 113 5.22 -14.93 -1.97
N GLU A 114 5.49 -15.60 -0.85
CA GLU A 114 4.87 -15.29 0.43
C GLU A 114 5.39 -13.94 0.95
N VAL A 115 4.47 -13.07 1.39
CA VAL A 115 4.79 -11.76 1.95
C VAL A 115 5.05 -11.90 3.44
N MET A 116 6.21 -11.43 3.89
CA MET A 116 6.73 -11.63 5.24
C MET A 116 7.14 -10.30 5.87
N ALA A 117 7.15 -10.27 7.20
CA ALA A 117 7.95 -9.30 7.94
C ALA A 117 9.24 -9.97 8.40
N LEU A 118 10.30 -9.16 8.47
CA LEU A 118 11.62 -9.60 8.94
C LEU A 118 11.85 -9.02 10.32
N ILE A 119 11.68 -9.84 11.36
CA ILE A 119 11.78 -9.42 12.76
C ILE A 119 13.21 -9.61 13.25
N ASN A 120 13.82 -8.58 13.79
CA ASN A 120 15.16 -8.65 14.34
C ASN A 120 15.18 -9.41 15.68
N GLY A 121 16.06 -10.40 15.81
CA GLY A 121 16.14 -11.29 16.98
C GLY A 121 16.66 -10.64 18.27
N ALA A 122 17.19 -9.42 18.20
CA ALA A 122 17.66 -8.67 19.38
C ALA A 122 16.60 -7.68 19.90
N SER A 123 15.76 -7.11 19.04
CA SER A 123 14.82 -6.03 19.39
C SER A 123 13.34 -6.38 19.25
N ASN A 124 13.01 -7.44 18.51
CA ASN A 124 11.66 -7.76 18.05
C ASN A 124 11.01 -6.65 17.19
N LEU A 125 11.81 -5.73 16.64
CA LEU A 125 11.37 -4.74 15.66
C LEU A 125 11.52 -5.28 14.24
N CYS A 126 10.73 -4.77 13.33
CA CYS A 126 10.72 -5.19 11.94
C CYS A 126 11.67 -4.36 11.07
N LEU A 127 12.20 -5.00 10.02
CA LEU A 127 12.94 -4.32 8.97
C LEU A 127 11.99 -3.44 8.14
N GLY A 128 12.20 -2.13 8.16
CA GLY A 128 11.44 -1.15 7.41
C GLY A 128 12.30 -0.31 6.48
N VAL A 129 11.69 0.26 5.46
CA VAL A 129 12.32 1.25 4.58
C VAL A 129 12.12 2.65 5.17
N LYS A 130 13.20 3.40 5.31
CA LYS A 130 13.17 4.73 5.91
C LYS A 130 12.25 5.69 5.17
N GLY A 131 11.43 6.41 5.93
CA GLY A 131 10.64 7.53 5.42
C GLY A 131 9.20 7.21 5.03
N GLY A 132 8.65 6.06 5.46
CA GLY A 132 7.23 5.73 5.56
C GLY A 132 6.42 5.61 4.25
N HIS A 133 6.72 6.44 3.25
CA HIS A 133 6.02 6.53 1.96
C HIS A 133 6.93 6.93 0.77
N GLN A 134 8.21 7.24 1.01
CA GLN A 134 9.18 7.59 -0.04
C GLN A 134 10.19 6.46 -0.28
N HIS A 135 9.70 5.35 -0.82
CA HIS A 135 10.49 4.15 -1.14
C HIS A 135 11.21 4.29 -2.49
N ARG A 136 12.08 5.29 -2.58
CA ARG A 136 12.91 5.55 -3.76
C ARG A 136 14.23 4.79 -3.67
N ALA A 137 14.84 4.51 -4.83
CA ALA A 137 16.17 3.93 -4.89
C ALA A 137 17.17 4.76 -4.06
N GLY A 138 17.94 4.10 -3.22
CA GLY A 138 18.87 4.69 -2.26
C GLY A 138 18.29 4.97 -0.88
N ALA A 139 16.99 4.75 -0.66
CA ALA A 139 16.39 4.91 0.67
C ALA A 139 16.98 3.90 1.66
N GLY A 140 17.43 4.38 2.81
CA GLY A 140 18.04 3.53 3.85
C GLY A 140 17.04 2.60 4.53
N ILE A 141 17.57 1.63 5.26
CA ILE A 141 16.80 0.68 6.06
C ILE A 141 16.83 1.06 7.53
N GLU A 142 15.71 0.88 8.23
CA GLU A 142 15.59 1.15 9.65
C GLU A 142 14.76 0.07 10.38
N LEU A 143 14.89 0.01 11.70
CA LEU A 143 13.99 -0.78 12.55
C LEU A 143 12.72 0.00 12.85
N VAL A 144 11.57 -0.65 12.67
CA VAL A 144 10.23 -0.05 12.90
C VAL A 144 9.35 -1.01 13.70
N PRO A 145 8.27 -0.52 14.35
CA PRO A 145 7.21 -1.39 14.83
C PRO A 145 6.65 -2.23 13.67
N CYS A 146 6.45 -3.53 13.91
CA CYS A 146 5.94 -4.44 12.87
C CYS A 146 4.52 -4.13 12.38
N LEU A 147 3.73 -3.45 13.21
CA LEU A 147 2.38 -2.98 12.89
C LEU A 147 2.32 -1.47 13.06
N GLY A 148 1.45 -0.81 12.28
CA GLY A 148 1.16 0.60 12.48
C GLY A 148 0.39 0.87 13.78
N GLU A 149 0.27 2.14 14.15
CA GLU A 149 -0.36 2.57 15.43
C GLU A 149 -1.81 2.09 15.60
N ARG A 150 -2.53 1.87 14.50
CA ARG A 150 -3.92 1.35 14.47
C ARG A 150 -3.96 -0.13 14.14
N GLY A 151 -2.84 -0.84 14.23
CA GLY A 151 -2.70 -2.24 13.84
C GLY A 151 -2.75 -2.45 12.33
N GLU A 152 -2.56 -1.40 11.53
CA GLU A 152 -2.44 -1.53 10.09
C GLU A 152 -1.15 -2.26 9.70
N ARG A 153 -1.09 -2.67 8.43
CA ARG A 153 0.03 -3.39 7.84
C ARG A 153 0.73 -2.50 6.81
N PRO A 154 1.63 -1.61 7.25
CA PRO A 154 2.40 -0.78 6.34
C PRO A 154 3.15 -1.64 5.31
N LEU A 155 3.16 -1.24 4.04
CA LEU A 155 3.79 -2.01 2.95
C LEU A 155 5.32 -1.85 2.94
N ASP A 156 5.82 -0.83 3.62
CA ASP A 156 7.23 -0.44 3.70
C ASP A 156 8.09 -1.34 4.57
N HIS A 157 7.45 -2.15 5.42
CA HIS A 157 8.09 -3.23 6.18
C HIS A 157 7.62 -4.63 5.77
N GLN A 158 7.04 -4.75 4.57
CA GLN A 158 6.65 -6.02 3.96
C GLN A 158 7.65 -6.42 2.88
N TRP A 159 8.09 -7.67 2.93
CA TRP A 159 9.16 -8.20 2.08
C TRP A 159 8.75 -9.52 1.42
N THR A 160 9.18 -9.70 0.17
CA THR A 160 9.11 -10.97 -0.54
C THR A 160 10.51 -11.45 -0.89
N VAL A 161 10.76 -12.74 -0.75
CA VAL A 161 12.02 -13.37 -1.18
C VAL A 161 11.79 -13.96 -2.56
N VAL A 162 12.60 -13.58 -3.55
CA VAL A 162 12.49 -14.06 -4.93
C VAL A 162 13.86 -14.43 -5.50
N PRO A 163 13.94 -15.43 -6.40
CA PRO A 163 15.21 -15.86 -6.97
C PRO A 163 15.95 -14.73 -7.71
N ALA A 164 17.25 -14.56 -7.43
CA ALA A 164 18.12 -13.60 -8.12
C ALA A 164 19.11 -14.28 -9.08
N ALA A 165 19.73 -15.36 -8.60
CA ALA A 165 20.68 -16.20 -9.33
C ALA A 165 20.76 -17.57 -8.62
N PRO A 166 21.39 -18.60 -9.20
CA PRO A 166 21.56 -19.88 -8.51
C PRO A 166 22.23 -19.70 -7.13
N GLY A 167 21.48 -20.01 -6.06
CA GLY A 167 21.94 -19.89 -4.66
C GLY A 167 21.87 -18.48 -4.06
N PHE A 168 21.25 -17.52 -4.76
CA PHE A 168 21.11 -16.14 -4.31
C PHE A 168 19.69 -15.63 -4.54
N GLU A 169 19.21 -14.88 -3.55
CA GLU A 169 17.87 -14.34 -3.49
C GLU A 169 17.90 -12.82 -3.50
N PHE A 170 16.84 -12.23 -4.04
CA PHE A 170 16.45 -10.85 -3.78
C PHE A 170 15.50 -10.82 -2.60
N VAL A 171 15.68 -9.84 -1.71
CA VAL A 171 14.72 -9.50 -0.67
C VAL A 171 14.02 -8.21 -1.11
N ARG A 172 12.83 -8.34 -1.68
CA ARG A 172 12.12 -7.25 -2.37
C ARG A 172 11.07 -6.63 -1.48
N ASN A 173 11.03 -5.31 -1.43
CA ASN A 173 10.03 -4.56 -0.67
C ASN A 173 8.69 -4.49 -1.42
N GLU A 174 7.56 -4.71 -0.74
CA GLU A 174 6.24 -4.72 -1.37
C GLU A 174 5.71 -3.31 -1.72
N ALA A 175 6.14 -2.26 -1.01
CA ALA A 175 5.71 -0.90 -1.32
C ALA A 175 6.32 -0.34 -2.60
N SER A 176 7.59 -0.70 -2.90
CA SER A 176 8.35 -0.14 -4.03
C SER A 176 8.68 -1.12 -5.14
N GLY A 177 8.71 -2.42 -4.85
CA GLY A 177 9.29 -3.42 -5.74
C GLY A 177 10.82 -3.37 -5.83
N LEU A 178 11.48 -2.51 -5.04
CA LEU A 178 12.94 -2.41 -4.97
C LEU A 178 13.53 -3.51 -4.07
N CYS A 179 14.77 -3.87 -4.34
CA CYS A 179 15.49 -4.91 -3.63
C CYS A 179 16.35 -4.32 -2.51
N LEU A 180 16.38 -5.02 -1.37
CA LEU A 180 17.35 -4.77 -0.31
C LEU A 180 18.75 -4.88 -0.89
N GLY A 181 19.53 -3.81 -0.76
CA GLY A 181 20.91 -3.68 -1.22
C GLY A 181 21.77 -3.00 -0.19
N VAL A 182 22.99 -2.69 -0.59
CA VAL A 182 23.99 -2.10 0.31
C VAL A 182 24.51 -0.84 -0.34
N ARG A 183 24.44 0.27 0.39
CA ARG A 183 24.86 1.55 -0.13
C ARG A 183 26.36 1.58 -0.36
N GLY A 184 26.75 2.10 -1.52
CA GLY A 184 28.15 2.29 -1.88
C GLY A 184 28.60 1.18 -2.83
N VAL A 185 28.79 1.57 -4.09
CA VAL A 185 29.21 0.69 -5.17
C VAL A 185 30.65 0.24 -4.89
N ASP A 186 30.87 -1.07 -4.98
CA ASP A 186 32.16 -1.77 -5.09
C ASP A 186 32.85 -2.28 -3.81
N GLN A 187 32.42 -1.89 -2.60
CA GLN A 187 32.86 -2.55 -1.36
C GLN A 187 31.76 -2.53 -0.31
N ALA A 188 30.95 -3.59 -0.27
CA ALA A 188 29.98 -3.86 0.78
C ALA A 188 30.70 -4.19 2.12
N GLY A 189 31.51 -3.26 2.62
CA GLY A 189 32.36 -3.44 3.79
C GLY A 189 31.57 -3.48 5.10
N MET A 190 32.28 -3.76 6.19
CA MET A 190 31.73 -3.68 7.53
C MET A 190 31.21 -2.25 7.78
N MET A 191 30.05 -2.14 8.41
CA MET A 191 29.30 -0.91 8.67
C MET A 191 28.72 -0.20 7.43
N ALA A 192 28.78 -0.81 6.24
CA ALA A 192 28.06 -0.27 5.09
C ALA A 192 26.55 -0.31 5.35
N GLU A 193 25.86 0.81 5.11
CA GLU A 193 24.43 0.92 5.34
C GLU A 193 23.63 0.10 4.33
N ALA A 194 22.56 -0.54 4.79
CA ALA A 194 21.59 -1.17 3.91
C ALA A 194 20.63 -0.13 3.32
N GLU A 195 20.20 -0.37 2.09
CA GLU A 195 19.24 0.47 1.37
C GLU A 195 18.28 -0.38 0.54
N VAL A 196 17.28 0.26 -0.08
CA VAL A 196 16.54 -0.32 -1.20
C VAL A 196 17.02 0.27 -2.51
N PHE A 197 17.25 -0.57 -3.51
CA PHE A 197 17.73 -0.17 -4.83
C PHE A 197 17.14 -1.07 -5.92
N ASP A 198 17.40 -0.73 -7.18
CA ASP A 198 16.97 -1.53 -8.32
C ASP A 198 17.45 -2.99 -8.20
N CYS A 199 16.58 -3.92 -8.58
CA CYS A 199 16.86 -5.35 -8.53
C CYS A 199 17.76 -5.76 -9.72
N ASN A 200 19.07 -5.73 -9.51
CA ASN A 200 20.06 -6.04 -10.54
C ASN A 200 20.33 -7.55 -10.59
N ALA A 201 19.96 -8.18 -11.71
CA ALA A 201 20.28 -9.58 -11.97
C ALA A 201 21.78 -9.79 -12.20
N ALA A 202 22.24 -11.01 -11.95
CA ALA A 202 23.63 -11.38 -12.19
C ALA A 202 24.01 -11.12 -13.67
N GLY A 203 25.04 -10.28 -13.89
CA GLY A 203 25.57 -9.98 -15.23
C GLY A 203 25.06 -8.69 -15.89
N GLN A 204 24.16 -7.92 -15.25
CA GLN A 204 23.64 -6.65 -15.77
C GLN A 204 24.34 -5.39 -15.21
N ASP A 205 25.07 -5.52 -14.10
CA ASP A 205 26.06 -4.56 -13.57
C ASP A 205 26.90 -5.32 -12.52
N GLN A 206 28.08 -4.84 -12.14
CA GLN A 206 28.90 -5.47 -11.08
C GLN A 206 28.29 -5.31 -9.66
N ARG A 207 27.12 -4.66 -9.58
CA ARG A 207 26.33 -4.38 -8.37
C ARG A 207 25.50 -5.58 -7.93
N LEU A 208 26.20 -6.61 -7.44
CA LEU A 208 25.60 -7.82 -6.85
C LEU A 208 25.31 -7.65 -5.35
N ASP A 209 25.40 -6.43 -4.84
CA ASP A 209 25.25 -6.04 -3.43
C ASP A 209 23.80 -6.08 -2.94
N ASN A 210 22.84 -6.28 -3.84
CA ASN A 210 21.43 -6.53 -3.55
C ASN A 210 21.04 -8.02 -3.59
N GLN A 211 22.03 -8.91 -3.69
CA GLN A 211 21.82 -10.35 -3.72
C GLN A 211 22.29 -10.98 -2.41
N TRP A 212 21.47 -11.87 -1.88
CA TRP A 212 21.64 -12.42 -0.53
C TRP A 212 21.59 -13.95 -0.56
N THR A 213 22.46 -14.58 0.22
CA THR A 213 22.28 -15.97 0.62
C THR A 213 21.53 -15.98 1.95
N ILE A 214 20.46 -16.77 2.02
CA ILE A 214 19.67 -16.94 3.25
C ILE A 214 20.17 -18.20 3.95
N ALA A 215 20.82 -18.02 5.10
CA ALA A 215 21.31 -19.13 5.91
C ALA A 215 20.47 -19.28 7.18
N SER A 216 20.07 -20.51 7.52
CA SER A 216 19.41 -20.75 8.82
C SER A 216 20.41 -20.58 9.97
N SER A 217 20.03 -19.83 11.00
CA SER A 217 20.79 -19.70 12.25
C SER A 217 20.26 -20.57 13.39
N GLY A 218 19.27 -21.43 13.11
CA GLY A 218 18.60 -22.29 14.09
C GLY A 218 17.39 -21.63 14.78
N ARG A 219 16.49 -22.47 15.32
CA ARG A 219 15.24 -22.07 16.03
C ARG A 219 14.28 -21.17 15.21
N GLY A 220 14.29 -21.28 13.89
CA GLY A 220 13.42 -20.49 13.00
C GLY A 220 13.99 -19.14 12.56
N ALA A 221 15.15 -18.74 13.10
CA ALA A 221 15.86 -17.54 12.64
C ALA A 221 16.75 -17.83 11.42
N MET A 222 16.98 -16.77 10.64
CA MET A 222 17.84 -16.76 9.46
C MET A 222 18.81 -15.57 9.48
N GLN A 223 19.84 -15.67 8.66
CA GLN A 223 20.78 -14.60 8.39
C GLN A 223 20.78 -14.29 6.91
N LEU A 224 20.76 -13.00 6.58
CA LEU A 224 20.86 -12.50 5.22
C LEU A 224 22.32 -12.15 4.95
N ARG A 225 23.02 -13.03 4.24
CA ARG A 225 24.45 -12.87 3.93
C ARG A 225 24.62 -12.25 2.55
N ASN A 226 25.24 -11.08 2.50
CA ASN A 226 25.47 -10.36 1.26
C ASN A 226 26.40 -11.14 0.32
N ARG A 227 26.04 -11.21 -0.97
CA ARG A 227 26.81 -11.94 -2.00
C ARG A 227 28.21 -11.36 -2.21
N VAL A 228 28.36 -10.05 -2.16
CA VAL A 228 29.64 -9.37 -2.48
C VAL A 228 30.63 -9.50 -1.33
N SER A 229 30.21 -9.19 -0.10
CA SER A 229 31.13 -9.16 1.04
C SER A 229 31.13 -10.40 1.91
N GLY A 230 30.08 -11.22 1.83
CA GLY A 230 29.88 -12.32 2.77
C GLY A 230 29.57 -11.86 4.20
N LEU A 231 29.29 -10.57 4.43
CA LEU A 231 28.81 -10.05 5.70
C LEU A 231 27.29 -10.21 5.81
N CYS A 232 26.77 -10.17 7.03
CA CYS A 232 25.35 -10.31 7.30
C CYS A 232 24.67 -8.95 7.49
N LEU A 233 23.42 -8.84 7.05
CA LEU A 233 22.55 -7.75 7.46
C LEU A 233 22.40 -7.79 8.99
N SER A 234 22.82 -6.71 9.63
CA SER A 234 22.82 -6.51 11.07
C SER A 234 22.24 -5.14 11.39
N VAL A 235 21.97 -4.89 12.67
CA VAL A 235 21.53 -3.58 13.16
C VAL A 235 22.65 -3.00 14.02
N GLN A 236 22.96 -1.72 13.81
CA GLN A 236 24.02 -1.06 14.57
C GLN A 236 23.67 -0.90 16.04
N GLY A 237 24.54 -1.36 16.94
CA GLY A 237 24.53 -0.99 18.35
C GLY A 237 24.28 -2.16 19.30
N ALA A 238 25.25 -2.44 20.18
CA ALA A 238 25.21 -3.64 21.01
C ALA A 238 24.15 -3.62 22.14
N ASP A 239 23.38 -2.54 22.38
CA ASP A 239 22.56 -2.44 23.61
C ASP A 239 21.22 -1.68 23.50
N ARG A 240 20.88 -1.02 22.38
CA ARG A 240 19.69 -0.14 22.29
C ARG A 240 19.11 -0.03 20.88
N HIS A 241 18.75 -1.16 20.29
CA HIS A 241 17.99 -1.18 19.04
C HIS A 241 16.60 -0.59 19.28
N GLY A 242 16.47 0.71 19.06
CA GLY A 242 15.20 1.43 19.08
C GLY A 242 14.62 1.56 17.68
N ILE A 243 13.39 2.05 17.63
CA ILE A 243 12.78 2.51 16.39
C ILE A 243 13.71 3.54 15.72
N GLY A 244 13.95 3.39 14.42
CA GLY A 244 14.86 4.22 13.62
C GLY A 244 16.32 3.76 13.59
N SER A 245 16.67 2.64 14.26
CA SER A 245 18.03 2.09 14.20
C SER A 245 18.34 1.61 12.79
N ALA A 246 19.51 1.96 12.25
CA ALA A 246 19.87 1.66 10.87
C ALA A 246 20.24 0.19 10.65
N GLY A 247 19.85 -0.35 9.49
CA GLY A 247 20.37 -1.61 8.97
C GLY A 247 21.73 -1.40 8.32
N LEU A 248 22.69 -2.29 8.61
CA LEU A 248 24.04 -2.24 8.06
C LEU A 248 24.62 -3.64 7.84
N LEU A 249 25.80 -3.73 7.26
CA LEU A 249 26.56 -4.97 7.18
C LEU A 249 27.51 -5.14 8.36
N ASP A 250 27.51 -6.32 8.96
CA ASP A 250 28.49 -6.69 9.99
C ASP A 250 28.78 -8.20 9.95
N ARG A 251 29.68 -8.67 10.82
CA ARG A 251 29.95 -10.09 10.98
C ARG A 251 28.68 -10.83 11.39
N CYS A 252 28.48 -11.99 10.80
CA CYS A 252 27.35 -12.86 11.10
C CYS A 252 27.38 -13.41 12.54
N ASP A 253 28.54 -13.43 13.19
CA ASP A 253 28.76 -13.88 14.56
C ASP A 253 29.02 -12.72 15.53
N GLY A 254 28.49 -11.53 15.21
CA GLY A 254 28.64 -10.32 16.03
C GLY A 254 28.23 -10.49 17.52
N PRO A 255 28.37 -9.43 18.33
CA PRO A 255 28.09 -9.47 19.77
C PRO A 255 26.74 -10.12 20.12
N ARG A 256 26.65 -10.73 21.32
CA ARG A 256 25.45 -11.46 21.81
C ARG A 256 25.02 -12.64 20.93
N ASN A 257 25.98 -13.50 20.55
CA ASN A 257 25.76 -14.71 19.74
C ASN A 257 25.14 -14.41 18.36
N GLY A 258 25.43 -13.24 17.78
CA GLY A 258 24.96 -12.86 16.44
C GLY A 258 23.49 -12.40 16.36
N LYS A 259 22.78 -12.20 17.49
CA LYS A 259 21.35 -11.84 17.49
C LYS A 259 21.01 -10.58 16.70
N ASP A 260 21.93 -9.61 16.63
CA ASP A 260 21.74 -8.37 15.87
C ASP A 260 21.61 -8.64 14.35
N SER A 261 22.16 -9.77 13.89
CA SER A 261 22.12 -10.25 12.50
C SER A 261 21.16 -11.41 12.26
N GLN A 262 20.38 -11.78 13.27
CA GLN A 262 19.38 -12.85 13.18
C GLN A 262 18.01 -12.23 12.91
N TRP A 263 17.33 -12.78 11.92
CA TRP A 263 16.03 -12.32 11.45
C TRP A 263 15.05 -13.48 11.48
N GLU A 264 13.87 -13.27 12.03
CA GLU A 264 12.76 -14.20 11.91
C GLU A 264 11.87 -13.76 10.75
N ALA A 265 11.73 -14.61 9.75
CA ALA A 265 10.79 -14.38 8.65
C ALA A 265 9.42 -14.87 9.10
N VAL A 266 8.54 -13.94 9.42
CA VAL A 266 7.17 -14.26 9.83
C VAL A 266 6.23 -13.90 8.70
N PRO A 267 5.47 -14.85 8.14
CA PRO A 267 4.39 -14.54 7.22
C PRO A 267 3.51 -13.44 7.80
N PHE A 268 3.24 -12.39 7.04
CA PHE A 268 2.50 -11.26 7.62
C PHE A 268 1.08 -11.70 8.08
N ALA A 269 0.52 -12.73 7.44
CA ALA A 269 -0.72 -13.38 7.88
C ALA A 269 -0.65 -13.96 9.32
N ALA A 270 0.55 -14.32 9.79
CA ALA A 270 0.81 -14.90 11.11
C ALA A 270 1.23 -13.86 12.17
N LEU A 271 1.60 -12.63 11.79
CA LEU A 271 1.90 -11.55 12.74
C LEU A 271 0.68 -11.07 13.53
N MET A 272 -0.52 -11.34 13.02
CA MET A 272 -1.72 -11.24 13.81
C MET A 272 -1.92 -12.61 14.47
N PRO A 273 -2.11 -12.69 15.80
CA PRO A 273 -2.72 -13.89 16.34
C PRO A 273 -4.02 -14.05 15.57
N SER A 274 -4.16 -15.20 14.90
CA SER A 274 -5.38 -15.58 14.19
C SER A 274 -6.53 -15.12 15.06
N LEU A 275 -7.35 -14.19 14.58
CA LEU A 275 -8.67 -14.01 15.14
C LEU A 275 -9.35 -15.35 14.85
N VAL A 276 -9.12 -16.32 15.74
CA VAL A 276 -10.04 -17.43 15.92
C VAL A 276 -11.33 -16.67 16.18
N VAL A 277 -12.17 -16.61 15.16
CA VAL A 277 -13.59 -16.38 15.33
C VAL A 277 -14.01 -17.56 16.18
N ARG A 278 -13.78 -17.46 17.49
CA ARG A 278 -14.48 -18.29 18.45
C ARG A 278 -15.95 -18.04 18.10
N PRO A 279 -16.79 -19.07 17.95
CA PRO A 279 -18.23 -18.83 17.96
C PRO A 279 -18.47 -18.00 19.21
N VAL A 280 -18.80 -16.72 19.00
CA VAL A 280 -18.98 -15.76 20.07
C VAL A 280 -20.04 -16.40 20.97
N PRO A 281 -19.74 -16.72 22.25
CA PRO A 281 -20.82 -16.95 23.20
C PRO A 281 -21.63 -15.67 23.12
N THR A 282 -22.85 -15.74 22.59
CA THR A 282 -23.66 -14.58 22.19
C THR A 282 -23.52 -13.48 23.22
N ALA A 283 -22.63 -12.53 22.95
CA ALA A 283 -22.43 -11.42 23.85
C ALA A 283 -23.78 -10.72 23.91
N PRO A 284 -24.29 -10.36 25.10
CA PRO A 284 -25.46 -9.51 25.17
C PRO A 284 -25.16 -8.31 24.28
N ALA A 285 -26.09 -8.01 23.36
CA ALA A 285 -25.92 -6.98 22.34
C ALA A 285 -25.27 -5.74 22.97
N PRO A 286 -24.25 -5.13 22.33
CA PRO A 286 -23.66 -3.90 22.85
C PRO A 286 -24.82 -2.93 23.16
N PRO A 287 -24.82 -2.27 24.33
CA PRO A 287 -25.91 -1.39 24.71
C PRO A 287 -26.15 -0.40 23.56
N PRO A 288 -27.40 -0.14 23.17
CA PRO A 288 -27.70 0.71 22.03
C PRO A 288 -26.97 2.03 22.22
N ARG A 289 -26.06 2.36 21.29
CA ARG A 289 -25.45 3.69 21.27
C ARG A 289 -26.57 4.66 20.97
N ILE A 290 -26.88 5.52 21.92
CA ILE A 290 -27.86 6.58 21.75
C ILE A 290 -27.23 7.61 20.79
N GLU A 291 -27.46 7.45 19.50
CA GLU A 291 -26.96 8.37 18.47
C GLU A 291 -27.87 9.61 18.40
N PRO A 292 -27.32 10.83 18.54
CA PRO A 292 -28.13 12.03 18.42
C PRO A 292 -28.73 12.15 17.02
N ILE A 293 -29.82 12.93 16.90
CA ILE A 293 -30.44 13.19 15.60
C ILE A 293 -29.41 13.67 14.57
N SER A 294 -29.50 13.18 13.34
CA SER A 294 -28.57 13.59 12.29
C SER A 294 -28.74 15.08 11.95
N ALA A 295 -27.67 15.75 11.51
CA ALA A 295 -27.75 17.15 11.08
C ALA A 295 -28.75 17.34 9.92
N ALA A 296 -28.85 16.35 9.03
CA ALA A 296 -29.79 16.36 7.92
C ALA A 296 -31.24 16.32 8.40
N ASP A 297 -31.58 15.46 9.36
CA ASP A 297 -32.94 15.35 9.86
C ASP A 297 -33.33 16.54 10.73
N LEU A 298 -32.41 17.06 11.56
CA LEU A 298 -32.63 18.30 12.29
C LEU A 298 -32.93 19.45 11.34
N SER A 299 -32.19 19.58 10.23
CA SER A 299 -32.43 20.65 9.24
C SER A 299 -33.82 20.58 8.60
N LYS A 300 -34.35 19.37 8.37
CA LYS A 300 -35.72 19.19 7.84
C LYS A 300 -36.78 19.60 8.85
N ILE A 301 -36.57 19.25 10.13
CA ILE A 301 -37.46 19.64 11.22
C ILE A 301 -37.46 21.16 11.36
N LEU A 302 -36.28 21.80 11.39
CA LEU A 302 -36.15 23.24 11.52
C LEU A 302 -36.86 23.98 10.39
N LYS A 303 -36.72 23.54 9.13
CA LYS A 303 -37.48 24.11 8.00
C LYS A 303 -39.00 24.02 8.18
N THR A 304 -39.48 22.95 8.82
CA THR A 304 -40.91 22.73 9.06
C THR A 304 -41.42 23.63 10.18
N VAL A 305 -40.58 23.87 11.20
CA VAL A 305 -40.83 24.81 12.30
C VAL A 305 -40.81 26.25 11.79
N GLU A 306 -39.84 26.63 10.96
CA GLU A 306 -39.72 27.96 10.35
C GLU A 306 -40.94 28.33 9.50
N ALA A 307 -41.58 27.34 8.86
CA ALA A 307 -42.79 27.54 8.08
C ALA A 307 -44.02 27.91 8.93
N GLN A 308 -43.98 27.75 10.26
CA GLN A 308 -45.08 28.12 11.15
C GLN A 308 -44.96 29.57 11.61
N SER A 309 -46.08 30.29 11.62
CA SER A 309 -46.08 31.73 11.92
C SER A 309 -46.12 32.07 13.41
N PHE A 310 -46.70 31.23 14.27
CA PHE A 310 -46.74 31.48 15.71
C PHE A 310 -45.96 30.44 16.54
N ALA A 311 -45.50 30.88 17.71
CA ALA A 311 -44.65 30.09 18.58
C ALA A 311 -45.34 28.82 19.11
N ALA A 312 -46.67 28.86 19.30
CA ALA A 312 -47.44 27.70 19.74
C ALA A 312 -47.42 26.56 18.69
N GLU A 313 -47.60 26.88 17.40
CA GLU A 313 -47.51 25.89 16.33
C GLU A 313 -46.08 25.38 16.14
N LYS A 314 -45.08 26.28 16.24
CA LYS A 314 -43.65 25.90 16.24
C LYS A 314 -43.36 24.88 17.33
N MET A 315 -43.83 25.15 18.55
CA MET A 315 -43.66 24.25 19.69
C MET A 315 -44.34 22.90 19.50
N ARG A 316 -45.56 22.89 18.92
CA ARG A 316 -46.28 21.66 18.60
C ARG A 316 -45.51 20.77 17.61
N VAL A 317 -45.01 21.37 16.52
CA VAL A 317 -44.20 20.65 15.52
C VAL A 317 -42.91 20.12 16.15
N LEU A 318 -42.25 20.92 16.97
CA LEU A 318 -41.02 20.54 17.66
C LEU A 318 -41.24 19.35 18.60
N LYS A 319 -42.32 19.40 19.40
CA LYS A 319 -42.71 18.30 20.28
C LYS A 319 -42.96 17.02 19.49
N MET A 320 -43.78 17.08 18.44
CA MET A 320 -44.03 15.91 17.59
C MET A 320 -42.76 15.33 16.96
N ALA A 321 -41.80 16.19 16.61
CA ALA A 321 -40.62 15.78 15.84
C ALA A 321 -39.44 15.31 16.70
N LEU A 322 -39.28 15.83 17.91
CA LEU A 322 -38.12 15.60 18.78
C LEU A 322 -38.44 14.90 20.12
N GLU A 323 -39.71 14.71 20.48
CA GLU A 323 -40.08 14.00 21.71
C GLU A 323 -39.47 12.59 21.74
N GLY A 324 -38.71 12.30 22.80
CA GLY A 324 -38.00 11.02 22.98
C GLY A 324 -36.78 10.81 22.09
N LYS A 325 -36.40 11.76 21.22
CA LYS A 325 -35.21 11.65 20.38
C LYS A 325 -33.98 12.24 21.06
N PRO A 326 -32.84 11.54 21.03
CA PRO A 326 -31.59 12.08 21.55
C PRO A 326 -31.11 13.28 20.75
N VAL A 327 -30.69 14.33 21.47
CA VAL A 327 -30.19 15.58 20.89
C VAL A 327 -28.91 16.01 21.59
N THR A 328 -28.05 16.77 20.92
CA THR A 328 -26.89 17.39 21.56
C THR A 328 -27.18 18.82 22.02
N VAL A 329 -26.38 19.35 22.94
CA VAL A 329 -26.48 20.76 23.38
C VAL A 329 -26.35 21.71 22.20
N GLY A 330 -25.44 21.44 21.27
CA GLY A 330 -25.30 22.23 20.05
C GLY A 330 -26.57 22.25 19.19
N GLN A 331 -27.29 21.13 19.12
CA GLN A 331 -28.57 21.05 18.40
C GLN A 331 -29.69 21.80 19.12
N VAL A 332 -29.74 21.70 20.45
CA VAL A 332 -30.70 22.46 21.27
C VAL A 332 -30.50 23.96 21.06
N ARG A 333 -29.26 24.46 21.05
CA ARG A 333 -28.96 25.87 20.76
C ARG A 333 -29.52 26.32 19.40
N THR A 334 -29.36 25.50 18.37
CA THR A 334 -29.92 25.79 17.04
C THR A 334 -31.45 25.86 17.06
N VAL A 335 -32.11 24.99 17.83
CA VAL A 335 -33.56 25.01 18.01
C VAL A 335 -34.00 26.26 18.79
N LEU A 336 -33.27 26.67 19.84
CA LEU A 336 -33.58 27.88 20.60
C LEU A 336 -33.57 29.14 19.74
N GLY A 337 -32.69 29.20 18.73
CA GLY A 337 -32.65 30.30 17.75
C GLY A 337 -33.93 30.47 16.92
N GLN A 338 -34.85 29.50 16.95
CA GLN A 338 -36.15 29.58 16.24
C GLN A 338 -37.22 30.35 17.02
N PHE A 339 -36.94 30.68 18.28
CA PHE A 339 -37.84 31.38 19.19
C PHE A 339 -37.20 32.71 19.61
N SER A 340 -37.98 33.77 19.56
CA SER A 340 -37.50 35.13 19.84
C SER A 340 -37.64 35.54 21.31
N PHE A 341 -38.44 34.81 22.08
CA PHE A 341 -38.82 35.12 23.45
C PHE A 341 -38.28 34.06 24.42
N SER A 342 -37.81 34.50 25.58
CA SER A 342 -37.13 33.62 26.54
C SER A 342 -38.06 32.62 27.22
N ALA A 343 -39.35 32.94 27.38
CA ALA A 343 -40.33 32.02 27.95
C ALA A 343 -40.46 30.74 27.10
N GLU A 344 -40.59 30.89 25.78
CA GLU A 344 -40.69 29.79 24.83
C GLU A 344 -39.37 29.03 24.69
N GLN A 345 -38.24 29.73 24.76
CA GLN A 345 -36.92 29.11 24.80
C GLN A 345 -36.76 28.21 26.03
N LEU A 346 -37.22 28.65 27.21
CA LEU A 346 -37.22 27.83 28.43
C LEU A 346 -38.12 26.60 28.26
N ASP A 347 -39.26 26.71 27.57
CA ASP A 347 -40.13 25.57 27.28
C ASP A 347 -39.47 24.56 26.33
N VAL A 348 -38.71 25.02 25.32
CA VAL A 348 -37.88 24.13 24.49
C VAL A 348 -36.87 23.37 25.34
N VAL A 349 -36.17 24.06 26.25
CA VAL A 349 -35.17 23.40 27.10
C VAL A 349 -35.85 22.37 28.02
N ARG A 350 -37.01 22.68 28.60
CA ARG A 350 -37.78 21.71 29.40
C ARG A 350 -38.11 20.44 28.62
N LEU A 351 -38.52 20.60 27.37
CA LEU A 351 -38.86 19.49 26.49
C LEU A 351 -37.65 18.61 26.14
N LEU A 352 -36.50 19.23 25.84
CA LEU A 352 -35.34 18.52 25.28
C LEU A 352 -34.31 18.11 26.34
N ASN A 353 -34.28 18.73 27.52
CA ASN A 353 -33.34 18.41 28.59
C ASN A 353 -33.25 16.91 28.95
N PRO A 354 -34.37 16.14 29.00
CA PRO A 354 -34.31 14.71 29.27
C PRO A 354 -33.55 13.90 28.21
N THR A 355 -33.49 14.38 26.97
CA THR A 355 -32.91 13.65 25.83
C THR A 355 -31.54 14.18 25.40
N ILE A 356 -30.96 15.15 26.12
CA ILE A 356 -29.61 15.65 25.87
C ILE A 356 -28.57 14.55 26.16
N VAL A 357 -27.79 14.18 25.15
CA VAL A 357 -26.77 13.11 25.25
C VAL A 357 -25.45 13.60 25.85
N ASP A 358 -25.07 14.85 25.59
CA ASP A 358 -23.78 15.46 25.93
C ASP A 358 -23.92 16.41 27.13
N LYS A 359 -24.36 15.83 28.26
CA LYS A 359 -24.75 16.58 29.48
C LYS A 359 -23.66 17.48 30.04
N ASP A 360 -22.39 17.12 29.84
CA ASP A 360 -21.23 17.89 30.29
C ASP A 360 -21.17 19.29 29.68
N PHE A 361 -21.81 19.50 28.51
CA PHE A 361 -21.81 20.79 27.81
C PHE A 361 -23.06 21.64 28.07
N ARG A 362 -23.99 21.22 28.95
CA ARG A 362 -25.26 21.93 29.21
C ARG A 362 -25.08 23.40 29.63
N TYR A 363 -23.92 23.73 30.22
CA TYR A 363 -23.59 25.12 30.55
C TYR A 363 -23.57 26.06 29.33
N GLN A 364 -23.39 25.54 28.12
CA GLN A 364 -23.42 26.38 26.91
C GLN A 364 -24.84 26.89 26.58
N LEU A 365 -25.89 26.30 27.17
CA LEU A 365 -27.25 26.80 27.00
C LEU A 365 -27.48 28.16 27.66
N PHE A 366 -26.67 28.53 28.68
CA PHE A 366 -26.76 29.84 29.32
C PHE A 366 -26.44 30.99 28.34
N GLU A 367 -25.66 30.74 27.29
CA GLU A 367 -25.34 31.73 26.24
C GLU A 367 -26.56 32.14 25.41
N ALA A 368 -27.62 31.32 25.39
CA ALA A 368 -28.84 31.63 24.67
C ALA A 368 -29.73 32.66 25.39
N PHE A 369 -29.47 32.94 26.67
CA PHE A 369 -30.29 33.82 27.51
C PHE A 369 -29.52 35.06 27.93
N THR A 370 -30.11 36.23 27.75
CA THR A 370 -29.49 37.52 28.06
C THR A 370 -29.73 37.94 29.52
N PHE A 371 -30.95 37.73 30.03
CA PHE A 371 -31.38 38.20 31.35
C PHE A 371 -31.05 37.19 32.47
N ASP A 372 -30.64 37.70 33.64
CA ASP A 372 -30.26 36.87 34.77
C ASP A 372 -31.44 36.09 35.38
N THR A 373 -32.65 36.62 35.27
CA THR A 373 -33.89 35.92 35.66
C THR A 373 -34.11 34.65 34.85
N ASP A 374 -33.83 34.71 33.55
CA ASP A 374 -34.03 33.58 32.63
C ASP A 374 -32.93 32.54 32.82
N LYS A 375 -31.69 32.98 33.11
CA LYS A 375 -30.59 32.09 33.48
C LYS A 375 -30.87 31.35 34.79
N ALA A 376 -31.43 32.01 35.80
CA ALA A 376 -31.84 31.35 37.04
C ALA A 376 -32.95 30.31 36.79
N ALA A 377 -33.91 30.62 35.92
CA ALA A 377 -34.94 29.67 35.50
C ALA A 377 -34.36 28.47 34.72
N LEU A 378 -33.38 28.71 33.84
CA LEU A 378 -32.64 27.66 33.14
C LEU A 378 -31.89 26.75 34.11
N GLU A 379 -31.19 27.32 35.10
CA GLU A 379 -30.47 26.56 36.12
C GLU A 379 -31.40 25.59 36.87
N ALA A 380 -32.62 26.04 37.19
CA ALA A 380 -33.63 25.20 37.83
C ALA A 380 -34.11 24.04 36.94
N ILE A 381 -34.06 24.18 35.61
CA ILE A 381 -34.43 23.13 34.64
C ILE A 381 -33.28 22.12 34.45
N LEU A 382 -32.03 22.55 34.60
CA LEU A 382 -30.85 21.72 34.33
C LEU A 382 -30.42 20.85 35.53
N LYS A 383 -30.89 21.18 36.74
CA LYS A 383 -30.82 20.33 37.94
C LYS A 383 -31.67 19.08 37.76
#